data_AF-A0A7S1PQI1-F1
#
_entry.id   AF-A0A7S1PQI1-F1
#
_cell.length_a   1.000
_cell.length_b   1.000
_cell.length_c   1.000
_cell.angle_alpha   90.00
_cell.angle_beta   90.00
_cell.angle_gamma   90.00
#
_symmetry.space_group_name_H-M   'P 1'
#
loop_
_entity.id
_entity.type
_entity.pdbx_description
1 polymer ?
#
loop_
_entity_poly.entity_id
_entity_poly.type
_entity_poly.pdbx_seq_one_letter_code
_entity_poly.pdbx_strand_id
1 'polypeptide(L)'
;RYHAFCVEDCYLRGSSPACIKDGVCRWDASDNTCTRQCSFYLEKDNCLADDTCDWEPGTAPTNRGTRPCATKCSLRYSNPRSCNADNECMWDIADDICTE
;
A
#
# COMPACT_ATOMS: atom_id res chain seq x y z
N ARG A 1 10.00 13.62 -11.59
CA ARG A 1 9.36 13.52 -12.93
C ARG A 1 8.18 12.57 -12.78
N TYR A 2 6.95 13.07 -12.88
CA TYR A 2 5.74 12.25 -12.80
C TYR A 2 5.58 11.51 -14.14
N HIS A 3 5.80 10.21 -14.14
CA HIS A 3 5.48 9.38 -15.29
C HIS A 3 4.03 8.91 -15.14
N ALA A 4 3.12 9.55 -15.86
CA ALA A 4 1.79 9.00 -16.09
C ALA A 4 1.95 7.78 -17.01
N PHE A 5 2.05 6.59 -16.41
CA PHE A 5 2.02 5.35 -17.16
C PHE A 5 0.56 5.01 -17.47
N CYS A 6 0.19 5.02 -18.74
CA CYS A 6 -1.07 4.43 -19.17
C CYS A 6 -0.90 2.91 -19.08
N VAL A 7 -1.39 2.31 -18.00
CA VAL A 7 -1.40 0.86 -17.80
C VAL A 7 -2.84 0.36 -17.85
N GLU A 8 -3.01 -0.86 -18.35
CA GLU A 8 -4.27 -1.59 -18.25
C GLU A 8 -4.72 -1.68 -16.79
N ASP A 9 -6.03 -1.54 -16.57
CA ASP A 9 -6.60 -1.57 -15.23
C ASP A 9 -6.21 -2.85 -14.49
N CYS A 10 -5.77 -2.71 -13.25
CA CYS A 10 -5.32 -3.81 -12.42
C CYS A 10 -6.43 -4.87 -12.29
N TYR A 11 -7.70 -4.45 -12.20
CA TYR A 11 -8.84 -5.35 -12.08
C TYR A 11 -9.02 -6.31 -13.27
N LEU A 12 -8.46 -6.01 -14.43
CA LEU A 12 -8.52 -6.88 -15.62
C LEU A 12 -7.47 -8.01 -15.57
N ARG A 13 -6.50 -7.94 -14.65
CA ARG A 13 -5.41 -8.91 -14.52
C ARG A 13 -5.84 -10.08 -13.63
N GLY A 14 -6.36 -11.13 -14.25
CA GLY A 14 -6.89 -12.30 -13.54
C GLY A 14 -5.86 -13.27 -12.93
N SER A 15 -4.57 -12.90 -12.83
CA SER A 15 -3.57 -13.77 -12.20
C SER A 15 -2.51 -12.98 -11.45
N SER A 16 -2.02 -13.56 -10.35
CA SER A 16 -0.96 -12.98 -9.51
C SER A 16 0.30 -12.59 -10.31
N PRO A 17 0.85 -13.44 -11.21
CA PRO A 17 2.04 -13.07 -11.98
C PRO A 17 1.80 -11.91 -12.95
N ALA A 18 0.62 -11.83 -13.56
CA ALA A 18 0.26 -10.72 -14.44
C ALA A 18 0.08 -9.42 -13.65
N CYS A 19 -0.48 -9.53 -12.45
CA CYS A 19 -0.75 -8.40 -11.57
C CYS A 19 0.53 -7.66 -11.18
N ILE A 20 1.53 -8.37 -10.65
CA ILE A 20 2.74 -7.76 -10.10
C ILE A 20 3.77 -7.32 -11.16
N LYS A 21 3.51 -7.57 -12.45
CA LYS A 21 4.47 -7.41 -13.55
C LYS A 21 5.06 -5.99 -13.68
N ASP A 22 4.21 -4.97 -13.59
CA ASP A 22 4.60 -3.59 -13.91
C ASP A 22 4.90 -2.75 -12.66
N GLY A 23 4.76 -3.32 -11.46
CA GLY A 23 4.97 -2.61 -10.21
C GLY A 23 3.96 -1.48 -9.91
N VAL A 24 2.87 -1.38 -10.68
CA VAL A 24 1.75 -0.44 -10.45
C VAL A 24 0.60 -1.11 -9.69
N CYS A 25 0.39 -2.40 -9.95
CA CYS A 25 -0.64 -3.20 -9.30
C CYS A 25 -0.03 -4.10 -8.21
N ARG A 26 -0.89 -4.57 -7.31
CA ARG A 26 -0.58 -5.60 -6.32
C ARG A 26 -1.65 -6.68 -6.37
N TRP A 27 -1.23 -7.89 -6.08
CA TRP A 27 -2.15 -9.00 -5.93
C TRP A 27 -2.68 -9.01 -4.50
N ASP A 28 -4.00 -8.97 -4.35
CA ASP A 28 -4.67 -9.26 -3.09
C ASP A 28 -5.01 -10.76 -3.05
N ALA A 29 -4.31 -11.48 -2.19
CA ALA A 29 -4.52 -12.91 -2.03
C ALA A 29 -5.78 -13.27 -1.23
N SER A 30 -6.29 -12.33 -0.42
CA SER A 30 -7.51 -12.52 0.36
C SER A 30 -8.73 -12.53 -0.55
N ASP A 31 -8.78 -11.60 -1.51
CA ASP A 31 -9.91 -11.47 -2.44
C ASP A 31 -9.67 -12.12 -3.80
N ASN A 32 -8.46 -12.64 -4.06
CA ASN A 32 -8.02 -13.13 -5.37
C ASN A 32 -8.21 -12.08 -6.48
N THR A 33 -8.02 -10.81 -6.14
CA THR A 33 -8.16 -9.69 -7.06
C THR A 33 -6.83 -8.98 -7.26
N CYS A 34 -6.67 -8.36 -8.42
CA CYS A 34 -5.53 -7.49 -8.68
C CYS A 34 -5.98 -6.04 -8.51
N THR A 35 -5.42 -5.36 -7.52
CA THR A 35 -5.76 -3.97 -7.19
C THR A 35 -4.58 -3.05 -7.47
N ARG A 36 -4.84 -1.76 -7.55
CA ARG A 36 -3.79 -0.76 -7.70
C ARG A 36 -3.01 -0.66 -6.38
N GLN A 37 -1.70 -0.51 -6.44
CA GLN A 37 -0.92 -0.27 -5.21
C GLN A 37 -1.32 1.05 -4.56
N CYS A 38 -1.42 1.07 -3.23
CA CYS A 38 -1.85 2.24 -2.46
C CYS A 38 -1.11 3.52 -2.86
N SER A 39 0.20 3.42 -3.07
CA SER A 39 1.04 4.55 -3.45
C SER A 39 0.51 5.31 -4.69
N PHE A 40 -0.19 4.64 -5.61
CA PHE A 40 -0.76 5.24 -6.82
C PHE A 40 -2.13 5.89 -6.63
N TYR A 41 -2.72 5.81 -5.43
CA TYR A 41 -3.85 6.67 -5.08
C TYR A 41 -3.34 8.05 -4.67
N LEU A 42 -3.71 9.05 -5.45
CA LEU A 42 -3.34 10.46 -5.22
C LEU A 42 -4.42 11.23 -4.47
N GLU A 43 -5.60 10.63 -4.32
CA GLU A 43 -6.78 11.23 -3.69
C GLU A 43 -7.15 10.41 -2.47
N LYS A 44 -7.52 11.10 -1.39
CA LYS A 44 -7.88 10.49 -0.10
C LYS A 44 -9.01 9.49 -0.25
N ASP A 45 -10.07 9.87 -0.96
CA ASP A 45 -11.26 9.03 -1.07
C ASP A 45 -10.96 7.73 -1.83
N ASN A 46 -10.11 7.78 -2.87
CA ASN A 46 -9.68 6.59 -3.60
C ASN A 46 -8.76 5.69 -2.76
N CYS A 47 -7.94 6.28 -1.89
CA CYS A 47 -7.10 5.53 -0.97
C CYS A 47 -7.93 4.77 0.06
N LEU A 48 -8.86 5.48 0.72
CA LEU A 48 -9.68 4.92 1.79
C LEU A 48 -10.82 4.01 1.28
N ALA A 49 -11.08 4.01 -0.02
CA ALA A 49 -11.96 3.02 -0.65
C ALA A 49 -11.33 1.61 -0.71
N ASP A 50 -10.02 1.50 -0.52
CA ASP A 50 -9.29 0.24 -0.48
C ASP A 50 -8.92 -0.07 0.98
N ASP A 51 -9.57 -1.08 1.57
CA ASP A 51 -9.42 -1.43 2.99
C ASP A 51 -7.99 -1.84 3.39
N THR A 52 -7.13 -2.12 2.41
CA THR A 52 -5.72 -2.47 2.65
C THR A 52 -4.79 -1.26 2.60
N CYS A 53 -5.32 -0.08 2.28
CA CYS A 53 -4.60 1.18 2.25
C CYS A 53 -4.96 2.06 3.44
N ASP A 54 -4.03 2.92 3.81
CA ASP A 54 -4.28 4.05 4.69
C ASP A 54 -3.75 5.35 4.11
N TRP A 55 -4.42 6.44 4.46
CA TRP A 55 -4.07 7.79 4.06
C TRP A 55 -3.29 8.48 5.16
N GLU A 56 -2.04 8.82 4.84
CA GLU A 56 -1.09 9.50 5.72
C GLU A 56 -0.94 10.96 5.26
N PRO A 57 -1.75 11.91 5.80
CA PRO A 57 -1.67 13.30 5.42
C PRO A 57 -0.45 13.96 6.09
N GLY A 58 0.65 14.10 5.35
CA GLY A 58 1.63 15.17 5.63
C GLY A 58 2.97 14.78 6.25
N THR A 59 3.46 13.56 6.08
CA THR A 59 4.89 13.32 6.33
C THR A 59 5.71 13.86 5.15
N ALA A 60 6.71 14.69 5.47
CA ALA A 60 7.71 15.22 4.56
C ALA A 60 8.27 14.11 3.63
N PRO A 61 8.84 14.43 2.46
CA PRO A 61 9.35 13.41 1.53
C PRO A 61 10.29 12.45 2.25
N THR A 62 9.78 11.27 2.62
CA THR A 62 10.62 10.14 2.97
C THR A 62 11.35 9.73 1.69
N ASN A 63 12.47 9.03 1.82
CA ASN A 63 13.41 8.75 0.72
C ASN A 63 12.85 7.90 -0.45
N ARG A 64 11.51 7.72 -0.52
CA ARG A 64 10.74 7.15 -1.63
C ARG A 64 9.61 8.06 -2.17
N GLY A 65 9.63 9.36 -1.87
CA GLY A 65 8.68 10.32 -2.40
C GLY A 65 7.35 10.30 -1.64
N THR A 66 6.91 11.50 -1.26
CA THR A 66 5.64 11.88 -0.62
C THR A 66 4.43 11.29 -1.36
N ARG A 67 4.08 10.03 -1.08
CA ARG A 67 2.85 9.41 -1.60
C ARG A 67 1.90 9.30 -0.42
N PRO A 68 0.80 10.07 -0.40
CA PRO A 68 -0.05 10.23 0.77
C PRO A 68 -0.91 8.99 1.09
N CYS A 69 -0.85 7.96 0.24
CA CYS A 69 -1.56 6.71 0.45
C CYS A 69 -0.57 5.54 0.46
N ALA A 70 -0.68 4.67 1.45
CA ALA A 70 0.29 3.63 1.71
C ALA A 70 -0.42 2.34 2.16
N THR A 71 0.17 1.16 1.95
CA THR A 71 -0.42 -0.09 2.46
C THR A 71 -0.41 -0.06 3.99
N LYS A 72 -1.47 -0.50 4.66
CA LYS A 72 -1.53 -0.55 6.13
C LYS A 72 -0.34 -1.29 6.73
N CYS A 73 0.22 -0.75 7.82
CA CYS A 73 1.34 -1.35 8.55
C CYS A 73 1.04 -2.79 9.01
N SER A 74 -0.21 -3.05 9.41
CA SER A 74 -0.71 -4.38 9.82
C SER A 74 -0.63 -5.44 8.73
N LEU A 75 -0.67 -5.02 7.47
CA LEU A 75 -0.54 -5.90 6.31
C LEU A 75 0.91 -6.01 5.82
N ARG A 76 1.77 -5.03 6.14
CA ARG A 76 3.20 -5.07 5.81
C ARG A 76 3.99 -5.94 6.78
N TYR A 77 3.66 -5.85 8.06
CA TYR A 77 4.47 -6.43 9.13
C TYR A 77 3.61 -7.19 10.14
N SER A 78 3.93 -8.47 10.31
CA SER A 78 3.31 -9.36 11.30
C SER A 78 4.19 -9.61 12.52
N ASN A 79 5.27 -8.83 12.69
CA ASN A 79 6.16 -8.98 13.84
C ASN A 79 6.70 -7.63 14.34
N PRO A 80 6.95 -7.50 15.66
CA PRO A 80 7.38 -6.24 16.26
C PRO A 80 8.71 -5.71 15.70
N ARG A 81 9.64 -6.61 15.35
CA ARG A 81 10.98 -6.22 14.91
C ARG A 81 10.95 -5.52 13.56
N SER A 82 10.19 -6.06 12.60
CA SER A 82 10.03 -5.45 11.28
C SER A 82 9.17 -4.20 11.34
N CYS A 83 8.11 -4.21 12.16
CA CYS A 83 7.22 -3.07 12.34
C CYS A 83 7.98 -1.84 12.85
N ASN A 84 8.69 -1.98 13.99
CA ASN A 84 9.43 -0.89 14.62
C ASN A 84 10.73 -0.49 13.86
N ALA A 85 11.07 -1.20 12.78
CA ALA A 85 12.17 -0.82 11.89
C ALA A 85 11.71 0.10 10.75
N ASP A 86 10.41 0.19 10.49
CA ASP A 86 9.81 1.18 9.61
C ASP A 86 9.50 2.44 10.42
N ASN A 87 9.90 3.61 9.92
CA ASN A 87 9.64 4.88 10.61
C ASN A 87 8.19 5.35 10.44
N GLU A 88 7.43 4.69 9.57
CA GLU A 88 6.02 4.95 9.30
C GLU A 88 5.09 3.98 10.06
N CYS A 89 5.64 3.07 10.88
CA CYS A 89 4.87 2.08 11.62
C CYS A 89 5.34 1.91 13.06
N MET A 90 4.42 1.56 13.96
CA MET A 90 4.69 1.22 15.36
C MET A 90 3.95 -0.05 15.77
N TRP A 91 4.61 -0.89 16.56
CA TRP A 91 3.97 -2.10 17.09
C TRP A 91 3.10 -1.79 18.30
N ASP A 92 1.80 -2.08 18.20
CA ASP A 92 0.89 -2.06 19.33
C ASP A 92 0.98 -3.40 20.08
N ILE A 93 1.52 -3.35 21.30
CA ILE A 93 1.68 -4.54 22.16
C ILE A 93 0.37 -5.01 22.79
N ALA A 94 -0.65 -4.16 22.89
CA ALA A 94 -1.92 -4.49 23.52
C ALA A 94 -2.80 -5.30 22.57
N ASP A 95 -2.80 -4.92 21.30
CA ASP A 95 -3.59 -5.55 20.24
C ASP A 95 -2.78 -6.53 19.37
N ASP A 96 -1.48 -6.70 19.63
CA ASP A 96 -0.53 -7.57 18.90
C ASP A 96 -0.54 -7.30 17.38
N ILE A 97 -0.60 -6.02 17.01
CA ILE A 97 -0.75 -5.56 15.63
C ILE A 97 0.23 -4.42 15.32
N CYS A 98 0.72 -4.38 14.08
CA CYS A 98 1.50 -3.25 13.59
C CYS A 98 0.55 -2.17 13.07
N THR A 99 0.65 -0.95 13.59
CA THR A 99 -0.12 0.21 13.12
C THR A 99 0.84 1.26 12.57
N GLU A 100 0.29 2.25 11.89
CA GLU A 100 0.92 3.56 11.69
C GLU A 100 1.33 4.25 13.00
#